data_AF-M5TPG6-F1
#
_entry.id   AF-M5TPG6-F1
#
_cell.length_a   1.000
_cell.length_b   1.000
_cell.length_c   1.000
_cell.angle_alpha   90.00
_cell.angle_beta   90.00
_cell.angle_gamma   90.00
#
_symmetry.space_group_name_H-M   'P 1'
#
loop_
_entity.id
_entity.type
_entity.pdbx_description
1 polymer ?
#
loop_
_entity_poly.entity_id
_entity_poly.type
_entity_poly.pdbx_seq_one_letter_code
_entity_poly.pdbx_strand_id
1 'polypeptide(L)'
;MAYAIYGPSRARGALPWSATNIHEHYHDFGIIPDFTRLIRANIAEDEFDRYATRLGLRRSYSTDPEPMVGWPRCDEPWWNPPDDLTDARYDYSDGDDYYAIAVYHDGSVYFAATAW
;
A
#
# COMPACT_ATOMS: atom_id res chain seq x y z
N MET A 1 -4.74 19.44 -11.74
CA MET A 1 -4.12 18.58 -12.77
C MET A 1 -4.80 17.22 -12.68
N ALA A 2 -5.67 16.89 -13.62
CA ALA A 2 -6.43 15.62 -13.60
C ALA A 2 -5.50 14.47 -14.02
N TYR A 3 -5.21 13.53 -13.13
CA TYR A 3 -4.45 12.33 -13.46
C TYR A 3 -5.36 11.27 -14.09
N ALA A 4 -4.85 10.62 -15.13
CA ALA A 4 -5.57 9.71 -16.00
C ALA A 4 -6.24 8.53 -15.27
N ILE A 5 -7.52 8.31 -15.55
CA ILE A 5 -8.39 7.30 -14.92
C ILE A 5 -8.22 5.89 -15.55
N TYR A 6 -7.42 5.73 -16.62
CA TYR A 6 -7.42 4.49 -17.43
C TYR A 6 -6.09 3.71 -17.49
N GLY A 7 -5.12 4.03 -16.63
CA GLY A 7 -3.86 3.28 -16.53
C GLY A 7 -3.72 2.54 -15.19
N PRO A 8 -2.91 1.47 -15.12
CA PRO A 8 -2.54 0.89 -13.84
C PRO A 8 -1.86 1.97 -12.98
N SER A 9 -2.19 2.00 -11.69
CA SER A 9 -1.59 2.97 -10.78
C SER A 9 -0.08 2.82 -10.70
N ARG A 10 0.63 3.84 -10.19
CA ARG A 10 2.06 3.73 -9.91
C ARG A 10 2.36 2.54 -8.99
N ALA A 11 1.47 2.27 -8.03
CA ALA A 11 1.53 1.14 -7.13
C ALA A 11 1.42 -0.19 -7.90
N ARG A 12 0.42 -0.36 -8.76
CA ARG A 12 0.27 -1.56 -9.60
C ARG A 12 1.40 -1.72 -10.61
N GLY A 13 1.86 -0.61 -11.22
CA GLY A 13 2.95 -0.61 -12.19
C GLY A 13 4.33 -0.87 -11.59
N ALA A 14 4.49 -0.70 -10.28
CA ALA A 14 5.74 -1.02 -9.58
C ALA A 14 5.91 -2.52 -9.28
N LEU A 15 4.82 -3.30 -9.31
CA LEU A 15 4.83 -4.74 -9.04
C LEU A 15 5.84 -5.45 -9.96
N PRO A 16 6.51 -6.50 -9.46
CA PRO A 16 7.35 -7.33 -10.32
C PRO A 16 6.51 -8.05 -11.38
N TRP A 17 7.15 -8.43 -12.49
CA TRP A 17 6.48 -9.12 -13.60
C TRP A 17 5.95 -10.52 -13.20
N SER A 18 6.53 -11.11 -12.15
CA SER A 18 6.16 -12.37 -11.52
C SER A 18 4.90 -12.27 -10.65
N ALA A 19 4.40 -11.05 -10.38
CA ALA A 19 3.28 -10.84 -9.49
C ALA A 19 2.02 -11.54 -10.00
N THR A 20 1.33 -12.23 -9.10
CA THR A 20 0.08 -12.94 -9.41
C THR A 20 -1.01 -12.53 -8.42
N ASN A 21 -2.26 -12.93 -8.68
CA ASN A 21 -3.41 -12.63 -7.81
C ASN A 21 -3.50 -11.13 -7.45
N ILE A 22 -3.34 -10.27 -8.46
CA ILE A 22 -3.25 -8.82 -8.29
C ILE A 22 -4.64 -8.23 -8.17
N HIS A 23 -4.95 -7.73 -6.97
CA HIS A 23 -6.16 -6.97 -6.67
C HIS A 23 -5.79 -5.53 -6.38
N GLU A 24 -6.64 -4.60 -6.85
CA GLU A 24 -6.49 -3.18 -6.61
C GLU A 24 -7.86 -2.58 -6.30
N HIS A 25 -7.94 -1.83 -5.20
CA HIS A 25 -9.10 -1.01 -4.85
C HIS A 25 -8.69 0.45 -4.86
N TYR A 26 -9.56 1.30 -5.39
CA TYR A 26 -9.42 2.75 -5.30
C TYR A 26 -10.75 3.35 -4.87
N HIS A 27 -10.72 4.11 -3.79
CA HIS A 27 -11.85 4.86 -3.27
C HIS A 27 -11.49 6.35 -3.30
N ASP A 28 -12.37 7.15 -3.88
CA ASP A 28 -12.28 8.61 -3.94
C ASP A 28 -13.43 9.16 -3.07
N PHE A 29 -13.10 10.01 -2.10
CA PHE A 29 -14.08 10.57 -1.17
C PHE A 29 -14.76 11.86 -1.69
N GLY A 30 -14.45 12.32 -2.90
CA GLY A 30 -15.25 13.32 -3.61
C GLY A 30 -14.53 14.62 -3.97
N ILE A 31 -14.99 15.76 -3.43
CA ILE A 31 -14.62 17.12 -3.91
C ILE A 31 -13.18 17.51 -3.53
N ILE A 32 -12.64 16.89 -2.48
CA ILE A 32 -11.28 17.07 -1.97
C ILE A 32 -10.44 15.88 -2.48
N PRO A 33 -9.13 16.03 -2.76
CA PRO A 33 -8.26 14.93 -3.22
C PRO A 33 -7.99 13.82 -2.17
N ASP A 34 -8.97 13.56 -1.31
CA ASP A 34 -8.94 12.50 -0.32
C ASP A 34 -9.16 11.17 -1.04
N PHE A 35 -8.26 10.23 -0.84
CA PHE A 35 -8.39 8.92 -1.45
C PHE A 35 -7.87 7.81 -0.56
N THR A 36 -8.30 6.60 -0.87
CA THR A 36 -7.69 5.38 -0.39
C THR A 36 -7.39 4.48 -1.58
N ARG A 37 -6.16 3.97 -1.64
CA ARG A 37 -5.74 2.98 -2.64
C ARG A 37 -5.16 1.78 -1.94
N LEU A 38 -5.65 0.60 -2.27
CA LEU A 38 -5.25 -0.67 -1.69
C LEU A 38 -4.79 -1.60 -2.79
N ILE A 39 -3.68 -2.30 -2.58
CA ILE A 39 -3.21 -3.36 -3.47
C ILE A 39 -2.87 -4.59 -2.64
N ARG A 40 -3.34 -5.73 -3.13
CA ARG A 40 -2.84 -7.03 -2.70
C ARG A 40 -2.31 -7.78 -3.91
N ALA A 41 -1.13 -8.36 -3.81
CA ALA A 41 -0.58 -9.21 -4.85
C ALA A 41 0.33 -10.28 -4.25
N ASN A 42 0.39 -11.44 -4.88
CA ASN A 42 1.34 -12.46 -4.53
C ASN A 42 2.67 -12.15 -5.22
N ILE A 43 3.75 -12.04 -4.44
CA ILE A 43 5.12 -11.80 -4.92
C ILE A 43 6.09 -12.64 -4.10
N ALA A 44 7.32 -12.85 -4.58
CA ALA A 44 8.36 -13.44 -3.75
C ALA A 44 8.89 -12.42 -2.72
N GLU A 45 9.30 -12.89 -1.55
CA GLU A 45 9.80 -12.02 -0.47
C GLU A 45 11.02 -11.20 -0.88
N ASP A 46 11.92 -11.78 -1.68
CA ASP A 46 13.11 -11.11 -2.20
C ASP A 46 12.80 -10.01 -3.24
N GLU A 47 11.57 -9.99 -3.77
CA GLU A 47 11.08 -8.95 -4.67
C GLU A 47 10.39 -7.80 -3.93
N PHE A 48 9.98 -8.02 -2.67
CA PHE A 48 9.23 -7.06 -1.89
C PHE A 48 10.02 -5.77 -1.62
N ASP A 49 11.28 -5.87 -1.20
CA ASP A 49 12.11 -4.69 -0.94
C ASP A 49 12.28 -3.83 -2.20
N ARG A 50 12.37 -4.47 -3.38
CA ARG A 50 12.45 -3.79 -4.68
C ARG A 50 11.14 -3.10 -5.03
N TYR A 51 10.01 -3.74 -4.75
CA TYR A 51 8.68 -3.15 -4.93
C TYR A 51 8.53 -1.89 -4.07
N ALA A 52 8.84 -1.98 -2.77
CA ALA A 52 8.76 -0.83 -1.86
C ALA A 52 9.71 0.31 -2.29
N THR A 53 10.93 -0.02 -2.69
CA THR A 53 11.91 0.96 -3.19
C THR A 53 11.42 1.68 -4.46
N ARG A 54 10.79 0.97 -5.40
CA ARG A 54 10.21 1.59 -6.62
C ARG A 54 9.10 2.58 -6.30
N LEU A 55 8.41 2.39 -5.17
CA LEU A 55 7.38 3.30 -4.68
C LEU A 55 7.94 4.46 -3.85
N GLY A 56 9.26 4.50 -3.63
CA GLY A 56 9.89 5.53 -2.81
C GLY A 56 9.61 5.37 -1.31
N LEU A 57 9.09 4.22 -0.89
CA LEU A 57 8.88 3.93 0.52
C LEU A 57 10.22 3.76 1.23
N ARG A 58 10.26 4.15 2.50
CA ARG A 58 11.44 4.06 3.35
C ARG A 58 11.25 2.91 4.32
N ARG A 59 12.35 2.25 4.68
CA ARG A 59 12.28 1.14 5.63
C ARG A 59 11.86 1.68 7.00
N SER A 60 10.76 1.17 7.55
CA SER A 60 10.33 1.53 8.89
C SER A 60 11.17 0.73 9.90
N TYR A 61 11.73 1.42 10.89
CA TYR A 61 12.48 0.81 12.00
C TYR A 61 11.76 1.03 13.33
N SER A 62 10.49 1.45 13.30
CA SER A 62 9.74 1.76 14.52
C SER A 62 9.61 0.50 15.39
N THR A 63 10.31 0.50 16.51
CA THR A 63 10.07 -0.41 17.65
C THR A 63 8.94 0.07 18.55
N ASP A 64 8.36 1.25 18.28
CA ASP A 64 7.26 1.80 19.04
C ASP A 64 5.92 1.47 18.35
N PRO A 65 5.08 0.62 18.95
CA PRO A 65 3.73 0.36 18.52
C PRO A 65 2.85 1.53 18.99
N GLU A 66 3.06 2.73 18.43
CA GLU A 66 1.97 3.70 18.42
C GLU A 66 1.20 3.48 17.11
N PRO A 67 0.04 2.80 17.16
CA PRO A 67 -0.75 2.46 15.98
C PRO A 67 -1.54 3.70 15.56
N MET A 68 -0.86 4.75 15.10
CA MET A 68 -1.58 5.91 14.58
C MET A 68 -2.18 5.66 13.21
N VAL A 69 -1.74 4.62 12.47
CA VAL A 69 -2.29 4.28 11.16
C VAL A 69 -2.44 2.77 10.99
N GLY A 70 -3.62 2.24 11.33
CA GLY A 70 -4.01 0.88 10.94
C GLY A 70 -4.35 0.81 9.44
N TRP A 71 -4.60 -0.39 8.94
CA TRP A 71 -5.07 -0.56 7.57
C TRP A 71 -6.36 0.21 7.31
N PRO A 72 -6.51 0.88 6.16
CA PRO A 72 -7.79 1.45 5.78
C PRO A 72 -8.86 0.36 5.69
N ARG A 73 -10.08 0.69 6.13
CA ARG A 73 -11.22 -0.23 6.03
C ARG A 73 -11.56 -0.48 4.56
N CYS A 74 -11.79 -1.74 4.21
CA CYS A 74 -12.27 -2.13 2.90
C CYS A 74 -13.13 -3.39 3.05
N ASP A 75 -14.31 -3.40 2.43
CA ASP A 75 -15.24 -4.53 2.48
C ASP A 75 -14.92 -5.61 1.43
N GLU A 76 -13.85 -5.39 0.65
CA GLU A 76 -13.40 -6.32 -0.38
C GLU A 76 -12.89 -7.63 0.24
N PRO A 77 -13.42 -8.81 -0.12
CA PRO A 77 -13.05 -10.08 0.51
C PRO A 77 -11.57 -10.47 0.35
N TRP A 78 -10.90 -9.93 -0.67
CA TRP A 78 -9.48 -10.17 -0.91
C TRP A 78 -8.58 -9.27 -0.05
N TRP A 79 -9.12 -8.23 0.59
CA TRP A 79 -8.40 -7.32 1.46
C TRP A 79 -8.43 -7.83 2.90
N ASN A 80 -7.50 -8.73 3.20
CA ASN A 80 -7.32 -9.36 4.50
C ASN A 80 -5.89 -9.15 5.03
N PRO A 81 -5.49 -7.89 5.24
CA PRO A 81 -4.13 -7.60 5.68
C PRO A 81 -3.90 -8.13 7.11
N PRO A 82 -2.63 -8.34 7.52
CA PRO A 82 -2.32 -8.78 8.88
C PRO A 82 -2.85 -7.76 9.91
N ASP A 83 -3.38 -8.27 11.02
CA ASP A 83 -3.94 -7.46 12.12
C ASP A 83 -2.91 -6.54 12.76
N ASP A 84 -1.64 -6.96 12.73
CA ASP A 84 -0.52 -6.26 13.30
C ASP A 84 0.40 -5.72 12.20
N LEU A 85 0.88 -4.49 12.41
CA LEU A 85 1.86 -3.80 11.59
C LEU A 85 3.27 -3.89 12.17
N THR A 86 3.51 -4.69 13.22
CA THR A 86 4.86 -4.90 13.79
C THR A 86 5.87 -5.39 12.75
N ASP A 87 5.42 -6.09 11.71
CA ASP A 87 6.26 -6.51 10.57
C ASP A 87 6.19 -5.54 9.37
N ALA A 88 5.61 -4.34 9.54
CA ALA A 88 5.57 -3.34 8.50
C ALA A 88 6.99 -2.90 8.16
N ARG A 89 7.46 -3.32 6.99
CA ARG A 89 8.85 -3.07 6.60
C ARG A 89 9.02 -1.71 5.97
N TYR A 90 7.99 -1.13 5.34
CA TYR A 90 8.14 0.09 4.56
C TYR A 90 6.96 1.04 4.70
N ASP A 91 7.24 2.31 4.99
CA ASP A 91 6.27 3.39 5.03
C ASP A 91 6.79 4.67 4.36
N TYR A 92 5.89 5.61 4.13
CA TYR A 92 6.19 6.96 3.70
C TYR A 92 5.05 7.89 4.12
N SER A 93 5.40 9.03 4.70
CA SER A 93 4.48 10.14 4.93
C SER A 93 4.97 11.39 4.22
N ASP A 94 4.03 12.18 3.70
CA ASP A 94 4.29 13.54 3.20
C ASP A 94 3.40 14.51 3.97
N GLY A 95 3.97 15.13 5.01
CA GLY A 95 3.21 15.93 5.96
C GLY A 95 2.13 15.11 6.68
N ASP A 96 1.02 15.77 6.99
CA ASP A 96 -0.14 15.17 7.66
C ASP A 96 -1.22 14.68 6.67
N ASP A 97 -1.02 14.96 5.37
CA ASP A 97 -2.05 14.85 4.31
C ASP A 97 -1.87 13.60 3.44
N TYR A 98 -0.78 12.86 3.60
CA TYR A 98 -0.51 11.65 2.84
C TYR A 98 0.26 10.60 3.63
N TYR A 99 -0.19 9.37 3.53
CA TYR A 99 0.49 8.21 4.09
C TYR A 99 0.45 7.03 3.14
N ALA A 100 1.55 6.28 3.05
CA ALA A 100 1.62 5.01 2.35
C ALA A 100 2.41 3.98 3.15
N ILE A 101 1.96 2.73 3.10
CA ILE A 101 2.58 1.60 3.78
C ILE A 101 2.58 0.37 2.87
N ALA A 102 3.62 -0.43 2.99
CA ALA A 102 3.70 -1.75 2.39
C ALA A 102 4.19 -2.79 3.40
N VAL A 103 3.50 -3.93 3.43
CA VAL A 103 3.81 -5.08 4.29
C VAL A 103 3.84 -6.34 3.44
N TYR A 104 4.79 -7.22 3.74
CA TYR A 104 4.83 -8.56 3.15
C TYR A 104 4.41 -9.57 4.20
N HIS A 105 3.43 -10.40 3.87
CA HIS A 105 2.88 -11.41 4.77
C HIS A 105 2.33 -12.59 3.96
N ASP A 106 2.71 -13.81 4.33
CA ASP A 106 2.24 -15.07 3.73
C ASP A 106 2.23 -15.10 2.19
N GLY A 107 3.37 -14.74 1.58
CA GLY A 107 3.52 -14.77 0.12
C GLY A 107 2.81 -13.62 -0.61
N SER A 108 2.24 -12.66 0.12
CA SER A 108 1.52 -11.52 -0.42
C SER A 108 2.14 -10.21 0.03
N VAL A 109 2.16 -9.22 -0.86
CA VAL A 109 2.30 -7.82 -0.49
C VAL A 109 0.93 -7.20 -0.27
N TYR A 110 0.81 -6.45 0.81
CA TYR A 110 -0.29 -5.55 1.10
C TYR A 110 0.25 -4.13 1.04
N PHE A 111 -0.34 -3.30 0.19
CA PHE A 111 0.00 -1.89 0.06
C PHE A 111 -1.24 -1.05 0.29
N ALA A 112 -1.10 0.01 1.07
CA ALA A 112 -2.13 1.02 1.25
C ALA A 112 -1.52 2.41 1.04
N ALA A 113 -2.26 3.29 0.39
CA ALA A 113 -1.97 4.72 0.33
C ALA A 113 -3.24 5.51 0.57
N THR A 114 -3.14 6.53 1.40
CA THR A 114 -4.25 7.38 1.81
C THR A 114 -3.84 8.84 1.74
N ALA A 115 -4.75 9.70 1.28
CA ALA A 115 -4.60 11.14 1.32
C ALA A 115 -5.83 11.78 1.99
N TRP A 116 -5.63 12.90 2.67
CA TRP A 116 -6.64 13.68 3.41
C TRP A 116 -6.39 15.20 3.29
#